data_AF-W4J0A3-F1
#
_entry.id   AF-W4J0A3-F1
#
_cell.length_a   1.000
_cell.length_b   1.000
_cell.length_c   1.000
_cell.angle_alpha   90.00
_cell.angle_beta   90.00
_cell.angle_gamma   90.00
#
_symmetry.space_group_name_H-M   'P 1'
#
loop_
_entity.id
_entity.type
_entity.pdbx_description
1 polymer ?
#
loop_
_entity_poly.entity_id
_entity_poly.type
_entity_poly.pdbx_seq_one_letter_code
_entity_poly.pdbx_strand_id
1 'polypeptide(L)'
;MKNDKIKLVSFEGDEFIVDKNTASMSTVIMNILEVMTAEEDTIPLPNIKTPILKKIIEYMEYHINNPADEIPKPLITSNLQDVVSSWDFDFVNTDKETLYELIEASNYLDIKPLLDLTCGKIASMMKDKTTEEIRAEFDIVNDFTREEEKQIREENRWCGDI
;
A
#
# COMPACT_ATOMS: atom_id res chain seq x y z
N MET A 1 -15.61 -32.00 4.36
CA MET A 1 -15.00 -31.03 3.42
C MET A 1 -14.70 -29.81 4.24
N LYS A 2 -13.41 -29.43 4.39
CA LYS A 2 -13.07 -28.18 5.10
C LYS A 2 -13.68 -27.04 4.29
N ASN A 3 -14.28 -26.07 4.97
CA ASN A 3 -14.81 -24.89 4.30
C ASN A 3 -13.60 -24.08 3.81
N ASP A 4 -13.37 -24.08 2.49
CA ASP A 4 -12.21 -23.44 1.84
C ASP A 4 -12.40 -21.93 1.67
N LYS A 5 -13.56 -21.40 2.07
CA LYS A 5 -13.89 -19.98 2.09
C LYS A 5 -13.84 -19.41 3.51
N ILE A 6 -13.58 -18.12 3.60
CA ILE A 6 -13.68 -17.30 4.82
C ILE A 6 -14.45 -16.03 4.50
N LYS A 7 -15.15 -15.48 5.48
CA LYS A 7 -15.84 -14.20 5.40
C LYS A 7 -14.98 -13.11 6.03
N LEU A 8 -14.63 -12.09 5.26
CA LEU A 8 -14.01 -10.86 5.76
C LEU A 8 -15.08 -9.79 5.91
N VAL A 9 -15.10 -9.08 7.03
CA VAL A 9 -16.10 -8.02 7.29
C VAL A 9 -15.40 -6.68 7.41
N SER A 10 -15.76 -5.73 6.57
CA SER A 10 -15.22 -4.37 6.57
C SER A 10 -15.65 -3.57 7.81
N PHE A 11 -15.10 -2.36 7.96
CA PHE A 11 -15.49 -1.40 8.99
C PHE A 11 -16.99 -1.08 8.97
N GLU A 12 -17.59 -0.93 7.80
CA GLU A 12 -19.01 -0.61 7.63
C GLU A 12 -19.92 -1.83 7.83
N GLY A 13 -19.35 -3.03 8.02
CA GLY A 13 -20.09 -4.28 8.20
C GLY A 13 -20.37 -5.04 6.90
N ASP A 14 -19.90 -4.55 5.75
CA ASP A 14 -20.03 -5.27 4.48
C ASP A 14 -19.18 -6.54 4.50
N GLU A 15 -19.78 -7.65 4.04
CA GLU A 15 -19.22 -8.99 4.09
C GLU A 15 -18.65 -9.42 2.72
N PHE A 16 -17.48 -10.05 2.73
CA PHE A 16 -16.79 -10.55 1.53
C PHE A 16 -16.38 -12.00 1.73
N ILE A 17 -16.80 -12.88 0.82
CA ILE A 17 -16.45 -14.30 0.84
C ILE A 17 -15.22 -14.52 -0.03
N VAL A 18 -14.11 -14.93 0.58
CA VAL A 18 -12.80 -15.08 -0.08
C VAL A 18 -12.27 -16.50 0.15
N ASP A 19 -11.52 -17.05 -0.80
CA ASP A 19 -10.79 -18.30 -0.58
C ASP A 19 -9.76 -18.14 0.54
N LYS A 20 -9.66 -19.13 1.43
CA LYS A 20 -8.65 -19.14 2.49
C LYS A 20 -7.24 -19.04 1.93
N ASN A 21 -6.97 -19.72 0.81
CA ASN A 21 -5.67 -19.63 0.14
C ASN A 21 -5.34 -18.21 -0.33
N THR A 22 -6.31 -17.51 -0.91
CA THR A 22 -6.16 -16.11 -1.31
C THR A 22 -6.01 -15.20 -0.09
N ALA A 23 -6.83 -15.39 0.94
CA ALA A 23 -6.79 -14.62 2.16
C ALA A 23 -5.47 -14.81 2.95
N SER A 24 -4.83 -15.98 2.81
CA SER A 24 -3.52 -16.28 3.39
C SER A 24 -2.35 -15.50 2.78
N MET A 25 -2.58 -14.70 1.73
CA MET A 25 -1.59 -13.70 1.29
C MET A 25 -1.33 -12.62 2.33
N SER A 26 -2.29 -12.38 3.23
CA SER A 26 -2.08 -11.60 4.44
C SER A 26 -1.52 -12.50 5.54
N THR A 27 -0.34 -12.16 6.07
CA THR A 27 0.23 -12.88 7.22
C THR A 27 -0.70 -12.80 8.43
N VAL A 28 -1.36 -11.66 8.64
CA VAL A 28 -2.30 -11.48 9.76
C VAL A 28 -3.50 -12.40 9.61
N ILE A 29 -4.15 -12.43 8.44
CA ILE A 29 -5.30 -13.31 8.21
C ILE A 29 -4.89 -14.78 8.27
N MET A 30 -3.72 -15.15 7.74
CA MET A 30 -3.17 -16.49 7.85
C MET A 30 -3.01 -16.93 9.31
N ASN A 31 -2.38 -16.10 10.16
CA ASN A 31 -2.22 -16.38 11.58
C ASN A 31 -3.57 -16.52 12.30
N ILE A 32 -4.56 -15.70 11.92
CA ILE A 32 -5.92 -15.82 12.46
C ILE A 32 -6.53 -17.16 12.04
N LEU A 33 -6.45 -17.54 10.77
CA LEU A 33 -6.98 -18.82 10.25
C LEU A 33 -6.38 -20.05 10.95
N GLU A 34 -5.13 -19.98 11.41
CA GLU A 34 -4.47 -21.07 12.15
C GLU A 34 -5.03 -21.29 13.55
N VAL A 35 -5.51 -20.22 14.21
CA VAL A 35 -6.07 -20.28 15.56
C VAL A 35 -7.59 -20.38 15.59
N MET A 36 -8.26 -20.08 14.48
CA MET A 36 -9.72 -20.15 14.35
C MET A 36 -10.24 -21.58 14.54
N THR A 37 -11.38 -21.69 15.22
CA THR A 37 -12.08 -22.96 15.38
C THR A 37 -12.88 -23.31 14.12
N ALA A 38 -13.31 -24.58 13.98
CA ALA A 38 -14.10 -25.01 12.82
C ALA A 38 -15.49 -24.36 12.72
N GLU A 39 -15.96 -23.74 13.81
CA GLU A 39 -17.26 -23.05 13.89
C GLU A 39 -17.13 -21.55 13.53
N GLU A 40 -15.92 -21.01 13.51
CA GLU A 40 -15.64 -19.63 13.14
C GLU A 40 -15.29 -19.55 11.64
N ASP A 41 -16.04 -18.75 10.89
CA ASP A 41 -15.80 -18.52 9.46
C ASP A 41 -15.70 -17.04 9.10
N THR A 42 -15.69 -16.16 10.11
CA THR A 42 -15.80 -14.71 9.93
C THR A 42 -14.66 -13.98 10.63
N ILE A 43 -13.97 -13.11 9.89
CA ILE A 43 -12.87 -12.26 10.37
C ILE A 43 -13.30 -10.79 10.22
N PRO A 44 -13.55 -10.08 11.33
CA PRO A 44 -13.83 -8.65 11.28
C PRO A 44 -12.56 -7.82 11.11
N LEU A 45 -12.62 -6.83 10.23
CA LEU A 45 -11.55 -5.88 9.90
C LEU A 45 -12.02 -4.45 10.20
N PRO A 46 -12.13 -4.07 11.49
CA PRO A 46 -12.78 -2.83 11.92
C PRO A 46 -12.03 -1.55 11.54
N ASN A 47 -10.82 -1.64 10.97
CA ASN A 47 -10.05 -0.48 10.56
C ASN A 47 -9.93 -0.36 9.03
N ILE A 48 -10.65 -1.19 8.28
CA ILE A 48 -10.57 -1.20 6.81
C ILE A 48 -11.94 -0.89 6.22
N LYS A 49 -12.04 0.27 5.57
CA LYS A 49 -13.25 0.67 4.84
C LYS A 49 -13.54 -0.31 3.71
N THR A 50 -14.82 -0.47 3.40
CA THR A 50 -15.36 -1.31 2.33
C THR A 50 -14.66 -1.13 0.98
N PRO A 51 -14.49 0.09 0.43
CA PRO A 51 -13.80 0.28 -0.86
C PRO A 51 -12.34 -0.20 -0.83
N ILE A 52 -11.66 -0.03 0.31
CA ILE A 52 -10.27 -0.45 0.49
C ILE A 52 -10.17 -1.96 0.60
N LEU A 53 -11.07 -2.59 1.39
CA LEU A 53 -11.13 -4.04 1.49
C LEU A 53 -11.40 -4.69 0.12
N LYS A 54 -12.29 -4.10 -0.69
CA LYS A 54 -12.53 -4.55 -2.09
C LYS A 54 -11.26 -4.54 -2.92
N LYS A 55 -10.48 -3.44 -2.90
CA LYS A 55 -9.21 -3.35 -3.65
C LYS A 55 -8.16 -4.33 -3.11
N ILE A 56 -8.08 -4.54 -1.79
CA ILE A 56 -7.16 -5.52 -1.21
C ILE A 56 -7.52 -6.94 -1.65
N ILE A 57 -8.80 -7.29 -1.67
CA ILE A 57 -9.26 -8.59 -2.16
C ILE A 57 -8.93 -8.76 -3.64
N GLU A 58 -9.22 -7.75 -4.47
CA GLU A 58 -8.85 -7.74 -5.90
C GLU A 58 -7.35 -7.99 -6.09
N TYR A 59 -6.50 -7.33 -5.29
CA TYR A 59 -5.06 -7.54 -5.31
C TYR A 59 -4.66 -8.97 -4.95
N MET A 60 -5.20 -9.51 -3.85
CA MET A 60 -4.89 -10.88 -3.43
C MET A 60 -5.36 -11.91 -4.48
N GLU A 61 -6.54 -11.72 -5.06
CA GLU A 61 -7.09 -12.61 -6.09
C GLU A 61 -6.25 -12.61 -7.37
N TYR A 62 -5.67 -11.47 -7.74
CA TYR A 62 -4.75 -11.40 -8.87
C TYR A 62 -3.39 -12.04 -8.54
N HIS A 63 -2.78 -11.66 -7.42
CA HIS A 63 -1.39 -12.04 -7.12
C HIS A 63 -1.21 -13.44 -6.53
N ILE A 64 -2.29 -14.14 -6.14
CA ILE A 64 -2.20 -15.56 -5.77
C ILE A 64 -1.70 -16.42 -6.94
N ASN A 65 -2.00 -16.02 -8.19
CA ASN A 65 -1.55 -16.71 -9.40
C ASN A 65 -0.49 -15.92 -10.19
N ASN A 66 -0.28 -14.65 -9.86
CA ASN A 66 0.64 -13.75 -10.55
C ASN A 66 1.56 -13.07 -9.51
N PRO A 67 2.62 -13.73 -9.01
CA PRO A 67 3.49 -13.14 -8.01
C PRO A 67 3.98 -11.75 -8.41
N ALA A 68 3.91 -10.78 -7.49
CA ALA A 68 4.34 -9.41 -7.75
C ALA A 68 5.86 -9.33 -8.01
N ASP A 69 6.25 -8.43 -8.90
CA ASP A 69 7.65 -8.16 -9.19
C ASP A 69 8.34 -7.45 -8.01
N GLU A 70 9.64 -7.69 -7.83
CA GLU A 70 10.42 -6.98 -6.82
C GLU A 70 10.70 -5.55 -7.28
N ILE A 71 10.23 -4.58 -6.51
CA ILE A 71 10.46 -3.16 -6.79
C ILE A 71 11.86 -2.76 -6.27
N PRO A 72 12.74 -2.19 -7.13
CA PRO A 72 14.07 -1.75 -6.73
C PRO A 72 14.05 -0.74 -5.60
N LYS A 73 14.95 -0.92 -4.61
CA LYS A 73 15.13 -0.03 -3.47
C LYS A 73 16.62 0.36 -3.37
N PRO A 74 17.00 1.63 -3.64
CA PRO A 74 16.14 2.77 -3.96
C PRO A 74 15.50 2.68 -5.36
N LEU A 75 14.41 3.41 -5.55
CA LEU A 75 13.69 3.46 -6.82
C LEU A 75 14.58 4.08 -7.92
N ILE A 76 14.71 3.39 -9.05
CA ILE A 76 15.64 3.77 -10.13
C ILE A 76 15.05 4.79 -11.13
N THR A 77 13.73 4.92 -11.20
CA THR A 77 12.98 5.73 -12.18
C THR A 77 11.78 6.41 -11.52
N SER A 78 11.45 7.63 -11.96
CA SER A 78 10.27 8.37 -11.51
C SER A 78 8.97 7.86 -12.15
N ASN A 79 9.06 7.01 -13.19
CA ASN A 79 7.90 6.34 -13.78
C ASN A 79 7.76 4.91 -13.22
N LEU A 80 6.82 4.70 -12.30
CA LEU A 80 6.58 3.39 -11.69
C LEU A 80 6.35 2.28 -12.74
N GLN A 81 5.72 2.59 -13.88
CA GLN A 81 5.40 1.61 -14.93
C GLN A 81 6.66 0.90 -15.48
N ASP A 82 7.83 1.51 -15.36
CA ASP A 82 9.09 0.93 -15.83
C ASP A 82 9.59 -0.22 -14.93
N VAL A 83 9.05 -0.37 -13.71
CA VAL A 83 9.53 -1.32 -12.69
C VAL A 83 8.43 -2.23 -12.12
N VAL A 84 7.18 -2.09 -12.57
CA VAL A 84 6.07 -2.95 -12.15
C VAL A 84 5.26 -3.43 -13.37
N SER A 85 4.44 -4.46 -13.17
CA SER A 85 3.54 -4.93 -14.22
C SER A 85 2.50 -3.86 -14.60
N SER A 86 1.92 -3.94 -15.81
CA SER A 86 0.86 -3.01 -16.20
C SER A 86 -0.37 -3.10 -15.29
N TRP A 87 -0.68 -4.29 -14.80
CA TRP A 87 -1.77 -4.50 -13.85
C TRP A 87 -1.51 -3.76 -12.54
N ASP A 88 -0.31 -3.90 -11.98
CA ASP A 88 0.10 -3.21 -10.76
C ASP A 88 0.06 -1.69 -10.91
N PHE A 89 0.57 -1.19 -12.05
CA PHE A 89 0.55 0.23 -12.37
C PHE A 89 -0.87 0.78 -12.40
N ASP A 90 -1.79 0.09 -13.07
CA ASP A 90 -3.19 0.49 -13.16
C ASP A 90 -3.90 0.37 -11.80
N PHE A 91 -3.59 -0.67 -11.02
CA PHE A 91 -4.18 -0.92 -9.71
C PHE A 91 -3.93 0.23 -8.72
N VAL A 92 -2.70 0.75 -8.68
CA VAL A 92 -2.31 1.91 -7.84
C VAL A 92 -2.48 3.26 -8.51
N ASN A 93 -3.05 3.30 -9.72
CA ASN A 93 -3.41 4.55 -10.38
C ASN A 93 -4.75 5.07 -9.84
N THR A 94 -4.74 5.44 -8.56
CA THR A 94 -5.88 5.98 -7.81
C THR A 94 -5.48 7.30 -7.14
N ASP A 95 -6.45 7.97 -6.52
CA ASP A 95 -6.19 9.19 -5.75
C ASP A 95 -5.31 8.92 -4.51
N LYS A 96 -4.72 9.99 -3.96
CA LYS A 96 -3.78 9.90 -2.83
C LYS A 96 -4.44 9.40 -1.55
N GLU A 97 -5.70 9.76 -1.30
CA GLU A 97 -6.43 9.32 -0.10
C GLU A 97 -6.57 7.80 -0.12
N THR A 98 -7.04 7.24 -1.24
CA THR A 98 -7.10 5.78 -1.45
C THR A 98 -5.72 5.13 -1.34
N LEU A 99 -4.65 5.75 -1.87
CA LEU A 99 -3.28 5.23 -1.71
C LEU A 99 -2.83 5.18 -0.26
N TYR A 100 -3.11 6.21 0.54
CA TYR A 100 -2.75 6.23 1.96
C TYR A 100 -3.52 5.16 2.74
N GLU A 101 -4.81 5.01 2.48
CA GLU A 101 -5.61 3.97 3.12
C GLU A 101 -5.13 2.56 2.72
N LEU A 102 -4.73 2.36 1.46
CA LEU A 102 -4.12 1.11 1.02
C LEU A 102 -2.78 0.86 1.73
N ILE A 103 -1.93 1.86 1.91
CA ILE A 103 -0.66 1.72 2.65
C ILE A 103 -0.93 1.28 4.09
N GLU A 104 -1.84 1.97 4.79
CA GLU A 104 -2.20 1.68 6.18
C GLU A 104 -2.79 0.28 6.32
N ALA A 105 -3.75 -0.08 5.47
CA ALA A 105 -4.41 -1.38 5.50
C ALA A 105 -3.45 -2.52 5.13
N SER A 106 -2.54 -2.30 4.17
CA SER A 106 -1.54 -3.31 3.76
C SER A 106 -0.50 -3.55 4.83
N ASN A 107 -0.09 -2.50 5.54
CA ASN A 107 0.77 -2.62 6.71
C ASN A 107 0.03 -3.34 7.86
N TYR A 108 -1.23 -3.01 8.11
CA TYR A 108 -2.05 -3.67 9.14
C TYR A 108 -2.26 -5.15 8.85
N LEU A 109 -2.56 -5.53 7.60
CA LEU A 109 -2.76 -6.92 7.19
C LEU A 109 -1.45 -7.68 6.92
N ASP A 110 -0.31 -6.99 6.98
CA ASP A 110 1.01 -7.51 6.61
C ASP A 110 1.01 -8.18 5.22
N ILE A 111 0.62 -7.40 4.21
CA ILE A 111 0.67 -7.80 2.79
C ILE A 111 1.87 -7.07 2.17
N LYS A 112 3.07 -7.62 2.40
CA LYS A 112 4.33 -6.96 2.05
C LYS A 112 4.44 -6.51 0.58
N PRO A 113 4.03 -7.30 -0.44
CA PRO A 113 4.12 -6.86 -1.83
C PRO A 113 3.21 -5.66 -2.14
N LEU A 114 1.99 -5.63 -1.58
CA LEU A 114 1.07 -4.51 -1.75
C LEU A 114 1.58 -3.24 -1.05
N LEU A 115 2.17 -3.39 0.13
CA LEU A 115 2.81 -2.28 0.84
C LEU A 115 4.00 -1.73 0.02
N ASP A 116 4.80 -2.59 -0.60
CA ASP A 116 5.91 -2.16 -1.45
C ASP A 116 5.43 -1.45 -2.72
N LEU A 117 4.37 -1.95 -3.35
CA LEU A 117 3.78 -1.34 -4.54
C LEU A 117 3.22 0.06 -4.26
N THR A 118 2.45 0.19 -3.19
CA THR A 118 1.86 1.47 -2.78
C THR A 118 2.92 2.48 -2.32
N CYS A 119 3.91 2.04 -1.53
CA CYS A 119 5.08 2.86 -1.20
C CYS A 119 5.87 3.26 -2.46
N GLY A 120 6.07 2.34 -3.40
CA GLY A 120 6.74 2.59 -4.67
C GLY A 120 6.05 3.66 -5.50
N LYS A 121 4.71 3.66 -5.52
CA LYS A 121 3.91 4.72 -6.17
C LYS A 121 4.15 6.08 -5.54
N ILE A 122 4.10 6.21 -4.21
CA ILE A 122 4.40 7.48 -3.53
C ILE A 122 5.84 7.92 -3.77
N ALA A 123 6.80 7.00 -3.68
CA ALA A 123 8.21 7.29 -3.95
C ALA A 123 8.43 7.78 -5.39
N SER A 124 7.74 7.20 -6.38
CA SER A 124 7.81 7.62 -7.78
C SER A 124 7.30 9.06 -7.98
N MET A 125 6.30 9.49 -7.20
CA MET A 125 5.78 10.87 -7.23
C MET A 125 6.73 11.89 -6.61
N MET A 126 7.67 11.46 -5.77
CA MET A 126 8.66 12.31 -5.11
C MET A 126 10.00 12.34 -5.85
N LYS A 127 10.31 11.28 -6.58
CA LYS A 127 11.59 11.12 -7.27
C LYS A 127 11.76 12.19 -8.35
N ASP A 128 12.96 12.74 -8.43
CA ASP A 128 13.36 13.80 -9.37
C ASP A 128 12.55 15.11 -9.23
N LYS A 129 11.80 15.29 -8.13
CA LYS A 129 11.13 16.55 -7.79
C LYS A 129 11.93 17.35 -6.77
N THR A 130 11.84 18.67 -6.89
CA THR A 130 12.36 19.61 -5.89
C THR A 130 11.54 19.57 -4.60
N THR A 131 12.12 20.06 -3.50
CA THR A 131 11.41 20.16 -2.21
C THR A 131 10.10 20.94 -2.32
N GLU A 132 10.10 22.02 -3.11
CA GLU A 132 8.95 22.87 -3.34
C GLU A 132 7.86 22.16 -4.14
N GLU A 133 8.23 21.39 -5.17
CA GLU A 133 7.28 20.59 -5.94
C GLU A 133 6.69 19.44 -5.11
N ILE A 134 7.49 18.79 -4.26
CA ILE A 134 6.99 17.77 -3.32
C ILE A 134 6.00 18.41 -2.35
N ARG A 135 6.32 19.58 -1.77
CA ARG A 135 5.40 20.27 -0.87
C ARG A 135 4.07 20.62 -1.55
N ALA A 136 4.13 21.15 -2.77
CA ALA A 136 2.94 21.47 -3.54
C ALA A 136 2.13 20.21 -3.90
N GLU A 137 2.80 19.13 -4.30
CA GLU A 137 2.16 17.86 -4.63
C GLU A 137 1.41 17.29 -3.42
N PHE A 138 2.02 17.30 -2.24
CA PHE A 138 1.47 16.68 -1.04
C PHE A 138 0.72 17.64 -0.11
N ASP A 139 0.45 18.87 -0.58
CA ASP A 139 -0.20 19.95 0.18
C ASP A 139 0.45 20.20 1.56
N ILE A 140 1.79 20.17 1.58
CA ILE A 140 2.59 20.35 2.80
C ILE A 140 2.95 21.83 2.95
N VAL A 141 2.54 22.41 4.07
CA VAL A 141 2.91 23.78 4.45
C VAL A 141 4.38 23.83 4.85
N ASN A 142 5.14 24.78 4.29
CA ASN A 142 6.50 25.05 4.77
C ASN A 142 6.44 25.73 6.14
N ASP A 143 6.87 25.01 7.17
CA ASP A 143 6.91 25.43 8.57
C ASP A 143 8.29 25.95 9.00
N PHE A 144 9.28 25.94 8.11
CA PHE A 144 10.61 26.49 8.40
C PHE A 144 10.65 28.02 8.31
N THR A 145 11.39 28.64 9.23
CA THR A 145 11.81 30.03 9.08
C THR A 145 12.83 30.18 7.95
N ARG A 146 13.03 31.42 7.46
CA ARG A 146 14.01 31.69 6.39
C ARG A 146 15.43 31.35 6.80
N GLU A 147 15.76 31.55 8.06
CA GLU A 147 17.06 31.25 8.64
C GLU A 147 17.30 29.73 8.72
N GLU A 148 16.32 28.96 9.19
CA GLU A 148 16.38 27.49 9.23
C GLU A 148 16.48 26.89 7.83
N GLU A 149 15.67 27.36 6.88
CA GLU A 149 15.71 26.88 5.51
C GLU A 149 17.06 27.13 4.85
N LYS A 150 17.67 28.30 5.07
CA LYS A 150 19.02 28.61 4.59
C LYS A 150 20.05 27.69 5.21
N GLN A 151 19.98 27.44 6.52
CA GLN A 151 20.92 26.56 7.20
C GLN A 151 20.80 25.12 6.67
N ILE A 152 19.59 24.59 6.52
CA ILE A 152 19.34 23.25 5.95
C ILE A 152 19.86 23.15 4.51
N ARG A 153 19.68 24.19 3.68
CA ARG A 153 20.22 24.22 2.31
C ARG A 153 21.74 24.26 2.28
N GLU A 154 22.38 25.00 3.19
CA GLU A 154 23.84 25.06 3.30
C GLU A 154 24.43 23.72 3.80
N GLU A 155 23.79 23.10 4.81
CA GLU A 155 24.19 21.80 5.36
C GLU A 155 24.01 20.66 4.35
N ASN A 156 22.96 20.72 3.53
CA ASN A 156 22.67 19.71 2.49
C ASN A 156 23.19 20.10 1.11
N ARG A 157 24.12 21.07 1.04
CA ARG A 157 24.70 21.53 -0.23
C ARG A 157 25.49 20.44 -0.96
N TRP A 158 25.93 19.40 -0.24
CA TRP A 158 26.55 18.19 -0.80
C TRP A 158 25.57 17.32 -1.61
N CYS A 159 24.27 17.53 -1.47
CA CYS A 159 23.22 16.87 -2.25
C CYS A 159 22.80 17.63 -3.53
N GLY A 160 23.35 18.82 -3.83
CA GLY A 160 22.93 19.60 -5.02
C GLY A 160 23.57 19.07 -6.32
N ASP A 161 22.93 19.04 -7.49
CA ASP A 161 21.58 19.46 -7.92
C ASP A 161 20.83 18.21 -8.45
N ILE A 162 19.61 17.94 -7.98
CA ILE A 162 18.64 17.06 -8.67
C ILE A 162 17.63 17.97 -9.36
#